data_AF-A0A480BPR4-F1
#
_entry.id   AF-A0A480BPR4-F1
#
_cell.length_a   1.000
_cell.length_b   1.000
_cell.length_c   1.000
_cell.angle_alpha   90.00
_cell.angle_beta   90.00
_cell.angle_gamma   90.00
#
_symmetry.space_group_name_H-M   'P 1'
#
loop_
_entity.id
_entity.type
_entity.pdbx_description
1 polymer ?
#
loop_
_entity_poly.entity_id
_entity_poly.type
_entity_poly.pdbx_seq_one_letter_code
_entity_poly.pdbx_strand_id
1 'polypeptide(L)'
;SALQMRDAVLSAVATADVYVGTAAVADYRPAAPAGRKIKKDRDALSVELIRNPDILSEVAALQRRPFTVGFAAETDDVLAY
;
A
#
# COMPACT_ATOMS: atom_id res chain seq x y z
N SER A 1 -1.71 -7.94 3.47
CA SER A 1 -1.93 -7.30 2.15
C SER A 1 -2.09 -5.80 2.35
N ALA A 2 -2.05 -5.00 1.28
CA ALA A 2 -2.30 -3.56 1.37
C ALA A 2 -3.68 -3.25 2.00
N LEU A 3 -4.72 -4.05 1.67
CA LEU A 3 -6.05 -3.91 2.28
C LEU A 3 -6.03 -4.18 3.79
N GLN A 4 -5.39 -5.26 4.23
CA GLN A 4 -5.28 -5.55 5.66
C GLN A 4 -4.48 -4.48 6.41
N MET A 5 -3.42 -3.95 5.78
CA MET A 5 -2.65 -2.85 6.36
C MET A 5 -3.51 -1.58 6.46
N ARG A 6 -4.29 -1.25 5.43
CA ARG A 6 -5.22 -0.12 5.44
C ARG A 6 -6.20 -0.25 6.61
N ASP A 7 -6.86 -1.39 6.75
CA ASP A 7 -7.87 -1.59 7.79
C ASP A 7 -7.25 -1.47 9.19
N ALA A 8 -6.06 -2.03 9.39
CA ALA A 8 -5.31 -1.91 10.65
C ALA A 8 -4.91 -0.46 10.94
N VAL A 9 -4.40 0.27 9.94
CA VAL A 9 -4.01 1.68 10.08
C VAL A 9 -5.22 2.54 10.42
N LEU A 10 -6.31 2.45 9.64
CA LEU A 10 -7.51 3.28 9.87
C LEU A 10 -8.16 3.00 11.22
N SER A 11 -8.04 1.77 11.73
CA SER A 11 -8.53 1.41 13.06
C SER A 11 -7.69 1.99 14.21
N ALA A 12 -6.38 2.17 13.99
CA ALA A 12 -5.45 2.63 15.02
C ALA A 12 -5.17 4.14 14.98
N VAL A 13 -5.27 4.77 13.81
CA VAL A 13 -4.77 6.14 13.57
C VAL A 13 -5.62 7.23 14.22
N ALA A 14 -6.88 6.94 14.56
CA ALA A 14 -7.82 7.92 15.11
C ALA A 14 -7.36 8.54 16.45
N THR A 15 -6.53 7.83 17.21
CA THR A 15 -5.98 8.28 18.50
C THR A 15 -4.47 8.52 18.45
N ALA A 16 -3.86 8.47 17.26
CA ALA A 16 -2.44 8.70 17.12
C ALA A 16 -2.15 10.20 17.00
N ASP A 17 -1.06 10.66 17.61
CA ASP A 17 -0.53 12.02 17.39
C ASP A 17 0.36 12.08 16.13
N VAL A 18 1.05 10.97 15.81
CA VAL A 18 1.99 10.86 14.69
C VAL A 18 1.75 9.55 13.93
N TYR A 19 1.74 9.64 12.60
CA TYR A 19 1.76 8.50 11.69
C TYR A 19 3.01 8.55 10.80
N VAL A 20 3.75 7.45 10.77
CA VAL A 20 4.97 7.31 9.95
C VAL A 20 4.79 6.16 8.96
N GLY A 21 4.51 6.47 7.71
CA GLY A 21 4.29 5.51 6.64
C GLY A 21 5.60 5.04 6.01
N THR A 22 6.29 4.09 6.64
CA THR A 22 7.58 3.54 6.16
C THR A 22 7.48 2.23 5.38
N ALA A 23 6.33 1.55 5.44
CA ALA A 23 6.17 0.27 4.77
C ALA A 23 6.16 0.46 3.25
N ALA A 24 6.85 -0.42 2.53
CA ALA A 24 6.76 -0.53 1.08
C ALA A 24 5.43 -1.19 0.69
N VAL A 25 4.35 -0.40 0.72
CA VAL A 25 3.01 -0.88 0.36
C VAL A 25 2.93 -1.07 -1.15
N ALA A 26 2.50 -2.24 -1.60
CA ALA A 26 2.36 -2.51 -3.03
C ALA A 26 1.25 -1.64 -3.66
N ASP A 27 1.53 -1.00 -4.79
CA ASP A 27 0.55 -0.17 -5.53
C ASP A 27 -0.59 -0.96 -6.16
N TYR A 28 -0.37 -2.25 -6.42
CA TYR A 28 -1.34 -3.13 -7.06
C TYR A 28 -1.50 -4.45 -6.31
N ARG A 29 -2.65 -5.10 -6.51
CA ARG A 29 -2.95 -6.47 -6.06
C ARG A 29 -3.58 -7.29 -7.18
N PRO A 30 -3.52 -8.63 -7.15
CA PRO A 30 -4.28 -9.46 -8.08
C PRO A 30 -5.77 -9.12 -8.06
N ALA A 31 -6.36 -8.94 -9.25
CA ALA A 31 -7.79 -8.73 -9.41
C ALA A 31 -8.60 -9.91 -8.84
N ALA A 32 -8.11 -11.13 -9.10
CA ALA A 32 -8.66 -12.38 -8.60
C ALA A 32 -7.55 -13.23 -7.94
N PRO A 33 -7.36 -13.14 -6.61
CA PRO A 33 -6.38 -13.95 -5.89
C PRO A 33 -6.72 -15.45 -5.97
N ALA A 34 -5.75 -16.28 -6.31
CA ALA A 34 -5.94 -17.73 -6.36
C ALA A 34 -6.00 -18.32 -4.93
N GLY A 35 -7.09 -19.05 -4.62
CA GLY A 35 -7.24 -19.73 -3.31
C GLY A 35 -6.36 -20.97 -3.14
N ARG A 36 -5.61 -21.36 -4.17
CA ARG A 36 -4.67 -22.49 -4.18
C ARG A 36 -3.48 -22.18 -5.07
N LYS A 37 -2.37 -22.90 -4.85
CA LYS A 37 -1.18 -22.80 -5.69
C LYS A 37 -1.53 -23.00 -7.16
N ILE A 38 -1.14 -22.04 -8.01
CA ILE A 38 -1.27 -22.13 -9.47
C ILE A 38 -0.27 -23.20 -9.95
N LYS A 39 -0.75 -24.20 -10.68
CA LYS A 39 0.10 -25.28 -11.23
C LYS A 39 0.89 -24.76 -12.44
N LYS A 40 2.01 -25.39 -12.75
CA LYS A 40 2.85 -25.09 -13.91
C LYS A 40 2.39 -25.91 -15.13
N ASP A 41 1.12 -25.78 -15.49
CA ASP A 41 0.49 -26.51 -16.59
C ASP A 41 0.42 -25.70 -17.90
N ARG A 42 0.81 -24.43 -17.85
CA ARG A 42 0.89 -23.52 -19.00
C ARG A 42 2.28 -22.92 -19.09
N ASP A 43 2.74 -22.68 -20.32
CA ASP A 43 4.06 -22.08 -20.60
C ASP A 43 4.12 -20.59 -20.22
N ALA A 44 2.95 -19.92 -20.16
CA ALA A 44 2.84 -18.51 -19.79
C ALA A 44 1.77 -18.29 -18.71
N LEU A 45 2.02 -17.31 -17.84
CA LEU A 45 1.10 -16.87 -16.79
C LEU A 45 0.87 -15.36 -16.90
N SER A 46 -0.39 -14.97 -17.06
CA SER A 46 -0.83 -13.58 -16.92
C SER A 46 -1.56 -13.41 -15.59
N VAL A 47 -1.24 -12.35 -14.86
CA VAL A 47 -1.92 -11.96 -13.63
C VAL A 47 -2.50 -10.56 -13.85
N GLU A 48 -3.83 -10.46 -13.86
CA GLU A 48 -4.50 -9.17 -13.89
C GLU A 48 -4.36 -8.49 -12.53
N LEU A 49 -3.97 -7.22 -12.54
CA LEU A 49 -3.72 -6.42 -11.35
C LEU A 49 -4.68 -5.24 -11.27
N ILE A 50 -5.16 -4.94 -10.08
CA ILE A 50 -5.96 -3.74 -9.77
C ILE A 50 -5.25 -2.90 -8.70
N ARG A 51 -5.45 -1.58 -8.76
CA ARG A 51 -4.82 -0.63 -7.83
C ARG A 51 -5.24 -0.89 -6.38
N ASN A 52 -4.28 -0.76 -5.48
CA ASN A 52 -4.51 -0.70 -4.05
C ASN A 52 -4.88 0.72 -3.62
N PRO A 53 -5.56 0.85 -2.47
CA PRO A 53 -5.74 2.15 -1.83
C PRO A 53 -4.40 2.75 -1.40
N ASP A 54 -4.30 4.07 -1.52
CA ASP A 54 -3.19 4.84 -0.98
C ASP A 54 -3.45 5.17 0.49
N ILE A 55 -2.83 4.37 1.38
CA ILE A 55 -3.01 4.48 2.83
C ILE A 55 -2.48 5.81 3.35
N LEU A 56 -1.35 6.30 2.83
CA LEU A 56 -0.75 7.56 3.27
C LEU A 56 -1.69 8.72 2.93
N SER A 57 -2.20 8.75 1.70
CA SER A 57 -3.17 9.76 1.28
C SER A 57 -4.50 9.67 2.05
N GLU A 58 -5.01 8.47 2.33
CA GLU A 58 -6.22 8.30 3.16
C GLU A 58 -6.02 8.83 4.59
N VAL A 59 -4.89 8.55 5.24
CA VAL A 59 -4.57 9.10 6.57
C VAL A 59 -4.44 10.61 6.52
N ALA A 60 -3.73 11.14 5.52
CA ALA A 60 -3.51 12.57 5.35
C ALA A 60 -4.81 13.35 5.06
N ALA A 61 -5.86 12.68 4.56
CA ALA A 61 -7.17 13.26 4.28
C ALA A 61 -8.15 13.26 5.48
N LEU A 62 -7.80 12.63 6.61
CA LEU A 62 -8.67 12.60 7.78
C LEU A 62 -8.90 14.00 8.35
N GLN A 63 -10.13 14.27 8.80
CA GLN A 63 -10.49 15.53 9.46
C GLN A 63 -9.66 15.77 10.73
N ARG A 64 -9.44 14.71 11.51
CA ARG A 64 -8.55 14.69 12.67
C ARG A 64 -7.35 13.80 12.35
N ARG A 65 -6.48 14.28 11.45
CA ARG A 65 -5.27 13.54 11.05
C ARG A 65 -4.13 13.73 12.07
N PRO A 66 -3.31 12.69 12.30
CA PRO A 66 -2.04 12.86 13.00
C PRO A 66 -1.05 13.66 12.16
N PHE A 67 0.03 14.11 12.79
CA PHE A 67 1.21 14.55 12.03
C PHE A 67 1.71 13.39 11.16
N THR A 68 1.71 13.59 9.85
CA THR A 68 1.86 12.51 8.87
C THR A 68 3.19 12.63 8.15
N VAL A 69 4.01 11.58 8.24
CA VAL A 69 5.30 11.47 7.55
C VAL A 69 5.23 10.32 6.54
N GLY A 70 5.47 10.63 5.28
CA GLY A 70 5.60 9.66 4.20
C GLY A 70 7.06 9.43 3.82
N PHE A 71 7.33 8.29 3.19
CA PHE A 71 8.61 7.97 2.59
C PHE A 71 8.42 7.72 1.10
N ALA A 72 9.33 8.28 0.30
CA ALA A 72 9.43 8.01 -1.12
C ALA A 72 10.88 7.61 -1.42
N ALA A 73 11.06 6.49 -2.10
CA ALA A 73 12.35 6.10 -2.65
C ALA A 73 12.23 6.24 -4.16
N GLU A 74 12.79 7.32 -4.70
CA GLU A 74 12.83 7.56 -6.14
C GLU A 74 14.08 6.90 -6.73
N THR A 75 13.98 6.33 -7.92
CA THR A 75 15.12 5.68 -8.59
C THR A 75 15.82 6.58 -9.60
N ASP A 76 15.13 7.58 -10.15
CA ASP A 76 15.62 8.42 -11.25
C ASP A 76 15.98 9.87 -10.85
N ASP A 77 15.90 10.25 -9.57
CA ASP A 77 16.37 11.57 -9.11
C ASP A 77 16.64 11.59 -7.59
N VAL A 78 17.56 10.75 -7.12
CA VAL A 78 17.81 10.58 -5.68
C VAL A 78 18.44 11.84 -5.04
N LEU A 79 19.07 12.72 -5.84
CA LEU A 79 19.77 13.91 -5.38
C LEU A 79 19.82 14.99 -6.46
N ALA A 80 18.81 15.86 -6.50
CA ALA A 80 19.00 17.22 -7.05
C ALA A 80 19.45 18.13 -5.89
N TYR A 81 20.74 18.46 -5.85
CA TYR A 81 21.30 19.46 -4.93
C TYR A 81 21.18 20.87 -5.51
#